data_AF-Q8SHP4-F1
#
_entry.id   AF-Q8SHP4-F1
#
_cell.length_a   1.000
_cell.length_b   1.000
_cell.length_c   1.000
_cell.angle_alpha   90.00
_cell.angle_beta   90.00
_cell.angle_gamma   90.00
#
_symmetry.space_group_name_H-M   'P 1'
#
loop_
_entity.id
_entity.type
_entity.pdbx_description
1 polymer ?
#
loop_
_entity_poly.entity_id
_entity_poly.type
_entity_poly.pdbx_seq_one_letter_code
_entity_poly.pdbx_strand_id
1 'polypeptide(L)'
;MIQSKLSHGSISRKKASNAYVLSINKLEGVILVTYLINGYMRTPKTYALHRLIDWLNSRFDLNIEKKNKDISSINSNSWLSGFIDADGHFSVRTTLDSKYPRVECKFELSQRQNDHNNENNFEFLSLIANFISSTVKEIRMNKPKPEYRVRTTSLSSNLILVDYLEKYPLFSSKYLNYKDWLKVLSYFEAKKNTKAESIKAIVEIKSQMNNKRTEFNWDHLNSFYNLYK
;
A
#
# COMPACT_ATOMS: atom_id res chain seq x y z
N MET A 1 -11.55 6.84 -11.91
CA MET A 1 -12.38 6.19 -10.87
C MET A 1 -12.52 7.03 -9.60
N ILE A 2 -11.46 7.36 -8.84
CA ILE A 2 -11.59 8.18 -7.60
C ILE A 2 -12.37 9.48 -7.85
N GLN A 3 -11.97 10.27 -8.85
CA GLN A 3 -12.67 11.51 -9.24
C GLN A 3 -14.16 11.27 -9.55
N SER A 4 -14.49 10.20 -10.27
CA SER A 4 -15.87 9.85 -10.61
C SER A 4 -16.67 9.47 -9.36
N LYS A 5 -16.09 8.74 -8.41
CA LYS A 5 -16.75 8.39 -7.13
C LYS A 5 -16.95 9.59 -6.22
N LEU A 6 -16.00 10.53 -6.21
CA LEU A 6 -16.14 11.76 -5.45
C LEU A 6 -17.08 12.76 -6.12
N SER A 7 -17.37 12.59 -7.42
CA SER A 7 -18.03 13.60 -8.28
C SER A 7 -17.39 14.99 -8.21
N HIS A 8 -16.12 15.05 -7.79
CA HIS A 8 -15.35 16.26 -7.55
C HIS A 8 -13.90 16.09 -8.01
N GLY A 9 -13.28 17.23 -8.30
CA GLY A 9 -11.89 17.32 -8.71
C GLY A 9 -11.67 17.23 -10.21
N SER A 10 -10.47 17.60 -10.61
CA SER A 10 -10.00 17.62 -12.01
C SER A 10 -8.72 16.81 -12.14
N ILE A 11 -8.61 16.03 -13.20
CA ILE A 11 -7.40 15.29 -13.55
C ILE A 11 -6.62 16.08 -14.60
N SER A 12 -5.33 16.29 -14.35
CA SER A 12 -4.44 16.94 -15.31
C SER A 12 -3.14 16.16 -15.50
N ARG A 13 -2.55 16.20 -16.70
CA ARG A 13 -1.26 15.59 -16.97
C ARG A 13 -0.14 16.51 -16.47
N LYS A 14 0.82 15.96 -15.73
CA LYS A 14 1.98 16.74 -15.25
C LYS A 14 3.01 16.88 -16.36
N LYS A 15 3.30 18.13 -16.76
CA LYS A 15 4.32 18.45 -17.78
C LYS A 15 5.67 17.82 -17.42
N ALA A 16 6.40 17.34 -18.42
CA ALA A 16 7.72 16.69 -18.30
C ALA A 16 7.75 15.40 -17.43
N SER A 17 6.60 14.75 -17.19
CA SER A 17 6.57 13.46 -16.49
C SER A 17 5.46 12.55 -17.02
N ASN A 18 5.63 11.24 -16.86
CA ASN A 18 4.59 10.25 -17.15
C ASN A 18 3.65 10.09 -15.95
N ALA A 19 3.04 11.19 -15.52
CA ALA A 19 2.17 11.23 -14.35
C ALA A 19 0.93 12.10 -14.58
N TYR A 20 -0.14 11.74 -13.88
CA TYR A 20 -1.37 12.52 -13.78
C TYR A 20 -1.58 12.95 -12.33
N VAL A 21 -2.24 14.10 -12.16
CA VAL A 21 -2.57 14.69 -10.86
C VAL A 21 -4.08 14.85 -10.78
N LEU A 22 -4.68 14.30 -9.73
CA LEU A 22 -6.04 14.63 -9.32
C LEU A 22 -5.98 15.78 -8.31
N SER A 23 -6.61 16.90 -8.64
CA SER A 23 -6.72 18.07 -7.76
C SER A 23 -8.17 18.33 -7.39
N ILE A 24 -8.44 18.61 -6.11
CA ILE A 24 -9.76 18.97 -5.60
C ILE A 24 -9.65 20.37 -5.00
N ASN A 25 -10.14 21.36 -5.73
CA ASN A 25 -10.01 22.78 -5.37
C ASN A 25 -11.35 23.45 -5.05
N LYS A 26 -12.47 22.87 -5.51
CA LYS A 26 -13.81 23.38 -5.17
C LYS A 26 -14.10 23.11 -3.70
N LEU A 27 -14.66 24.10 -3.01
CA LEU A 27 -14.90 24.06 -1.57
C LEU A 27 -15.75 22.85 -1.17
N GLU A 28 -16.81 22.55 -1.92
CA GLU A 28 -17.70 21.42 -1.66
C GLU A 28 -16.94 20.09 -1.71
N GLY A 29 -16.02 19.95 -2.67
CA GLY A 29 -15.18 18.77 -2.80
C GLY A 29 -14.14 18.66 -1.68
N VAL A 30 -13.58 19.78 -1.22
CA VAL A 30 -12.63 19.82 -0.10
C VAL A 30 -13.33 19.43 1.21
N ILE A 31 -14.54 19.97 1.45
CA ILE A 31 -15.37 19.63 2.61
C ILE A 31 -15.75 18.14 2.56
N LEU A 32 -16.21 17.65 1.41
CA LEU A 32 -16.56 16.23 1.21
C LEU A 32 -15.40 15.31 1.57
N VAL A 33 -14.21 15.56 0.98
CA VAL A 33 -13.03 14.72 1.26
C VAL A 33 -12.62 14.82 2.72
N THR A 34 -12.68 16.01 3.32
CA THR A 34 -12.41 16.21 4.76
C THR A 34 -13.27 15.29 5.61
N TYR A 35 -14.59 15.28 5.40
CA TYR A 35 -15.49 14.38 6.13
C TYR A 35 -15.22 12.90 5.86
N LEU A 36 -14.95 12.52 4.62
CA LEU A 36 -14.74 11.12 4.23
C LEU A 36 -13.50 10.49 4.89
N ILE A 37 -12.42 11.24 5.04
CA ILE A 37 -11.15 10.70 5.59
C ILE A 37 -10.98 10.96 7.09
N ASN A 38 -11.77 11.86 7.67
CA ASN A 38 -11.71 12.20 9.09
C ASN A 38 -12.11 11.00 9.96
N GLY A 39 -11.17 10.53 10.79
CA GLY A 39 -11.32 9.34 11.61
C GLY A 39 -10.91 8.02 10.93
N TYR A 40 -10.39 8.05 9.69
CA TYR A 40 -9.86 6.87 8.99
C TYR A 40 -8.35 6.97 8.72
N MET A 41 -7.71 8.10 9.06
CA MET A 41 -6.28 8.31 8.90
C MET A 41 -5.50 7.54 9.97
N ARG A 42 -4.53 6.71 9.57
CA ARG A 42 -3.65 5.99 10.53
C ARG A 42 -2.23 6.55 10.61
N THR A 43 -1.86 7.42 9.68
CA THR A 43 -0.52 8.04 9.64
C THR A 43 -0.51 9.41 10.33
N PRO A 44 0.67 9.96 10.68
CA PRO A 44 0.79 11.33 11.17
C PRO A 44 0.22 12.41 10.23
N LYS A 45 -0.11 12.08 8.97
CA LYS A 45 -0.82 12.99 8.07
C LYS A 45 -2.19 13.44 8.61
N THR A 46 -2.73 12.80 9.65
CA THR A 46 -3.92 13.30 10.36
C THR A 46 -3.75 14.74 10.83
N TYR A 47 -2.55 15.17 11.21
CA TYR A 47 -2.33 16.53 11.68
C TYR A 47 -2.46 17.57 10.56
N ALA A 48 -2.14 17.19 9.31
CA ALA A 48 -2.40 18.02 8.15
C ALA A 48 -3.90 18.16 7.88
N LEU A 49 -4.66 17.08 8.08
CA LEU A 49 -6.13 17.12 8.01
C LEU A 49 -6.72 17.99 9.13
N HIS A 50 -6.19 17.90 10.35
CA HIS A 50 -6.63 18.74 11.46
C HIS A 50 -6.42 20.24 11.18
N ARG A 51 -5.28 20.62 10.58
CA ARG A 51 -5.06 22.01 10.13
C ARG A 51 -6.06 22.45 9.06
N LEU A 52 -6.42 21.55 8.14
CA LEU A 52 -7.46 21.82 7.14
C LEU A 52 -8.82 22.01 7.81
N ILE A 53 -9.15 21.18 8.79
CA ILE A 53 -10.39 21.30 9.60
C ILE A 53 -10.43 22.64 10.33
N ASP A 54 -9.35 23.04 10.99
CA ASP A 54 -9.28 24.32 11.70
C ASP A 54 -9.46 25.51 10.73
N TRP A 55 -8.86 25.44 9.54
CA TRP A 55 -9.06 26.45 8.49
C TRP A 55 -10.51 26.47 7.96
N LEU A 56 -11.11 25.31 7.73
CA LEU A 56 -12.49 25.20 7.25
C LEU A 56 -13.49 25.76 8.27
N ASN A 57 -13.34 25.39 9.55
CA ASN A 57 -14.18 25.86 10.64
C ASN A 57 -14.08 27.38 10.80
N SER A 58 -12.86 27.92 10.84
CA SER A 58 -12.65 29.37 11.01
C SER A 58 -13.10 30.22 9.81
N ARG A 59 -12.97 29.70 8.57
CA ARG A 59 -13.25 30.48 7.36
C ARG A 59 -14.70 30.40 6.90
N PHE A 60 -15.39 29.30 7.18
CA PHE A 60 -16.73 29.03 6.64
C PHE A 60 -17.76 28.74 7.74
N ASP A 61 -17.44 29.02 9.00
CA ASP A 61 -18.30 28.79 10.17
C ASP A 61 -18.82 27.34 10.25
N LEU A 62 -17.91 26.41 9.93
CA LEU A 62 -18.18 24.98 10.03
C LEU A 62 -17.84 24.49 11.44
N ASN A 63 -18.52 23.43 11.88
CA ASN A 63 -18.30 22.80 13.18
C ASN A 63 -17.79 21.35 13.01
N ILE A 64 -16.78 21.16 12.17
CA ILE A 64 -16.20 19.83 11.92
C ILE A 64 -15.35 19.42 13.13
N GLU A 65 -15.74 18.33 13.79
CA GLU A 65 -14.96 17.73 14.88
C GLU A 65 -13.68 17.05 14.35
N LYS A 66 -12.54 17.27 15.01
CA LYS A 66 -11.29 16.58 14.69
C LYS A 66 -11.28 15.18 15.32
N LYS A 67 -11.33 14.13 14.49
CA LYS A 67 -11.22 12.76 14.98
C LYS A 67 -9.76 12.33 15.11
N ASN A 68 -9.50 11.43 16.06
CA ASN A 68 -8.19 10.82 16.28
C ASN A 68 -7.81 9.87 15.13
N LYS A 69 -6.55 9.42 15.15
CA LYS A 69 -6.07 8.37 14.24
C LYS A 69 -6.86 7.08 14.44
N ASP A 70 -7.15 6.37 13.35
CA ASP A 70 -7.75 5.04 13.40
C ASP A 70 -6.71 4.00 13.84
N ILE A 71 -6.89 3.48 15.05
CA ILE A 71 -6.06 2.40 15.63
C ILE A 71 -6.80 1.05 15.68
N SER A 72 -7.97 0.94 15.04
CA SER A 72 -8.71 -0.32 14.99
C SER A 72 -7.88 -1.41 14.30
N SER A 73 -8.26 -2.67 14.51
CA SER A 73 -7.55 -3.82 13.90
C SER A 73 -7.32 -3.61 12.40
N ILE A 74 -6.14 -4.00 11.89
CA ILE A 74 -5.76 -3.79 10.49
C ILE A 74 -6.72 -4.50 9.52
N ASN A 75 -7.27 -5.65 9.91
CA ASN A 75 -8.23 -6.43 9.12
C ASN A 75 -9.70 -5.95 9.22
N SER A 76 -9.98 -4.90 9.99
CA SER A 76 -11.34 -4.38 10.16
C SER A 76 -11.86 -3.64 8.91
N ASN A 77 -10.95 -3.15 8.06
CA ASN A 77 -11.30 -2.37 6.88
C ASN A 77 -10.21 -2.44 5.78
N SER A 78 -10.47 -1.76 4.66
CA SER A 78 -9.62 -1.76 3.46
C SER A 78 -8.46 -0.76 3.51
N TRP A 79 -8.17 -0.13 4.66
CA TRP A 79 -7.13 0.90 4.76
C TRP A 79 -5.75 0.38 4.35
N LEU A 80 -5.36 -0.81 4.81
CA LEU A 80 -4.06 -1.39 4.47
C LEU A 80 -3.97 -1.71 2.98
N SER A 81 -5.05 -2.15 2.32
CA SER A 81 -5.05 -2.38 0.86
C SER A 81 -4.71 -1.09 0.10
N GLY A 82 -5.37 0.02 0.43
CA GLY A 82 -5.08 1.32 -0.16
C GLY A 82 -3.65 1.81 0.13
N PHE A 83 -3.15 1.53 1.34
CA PHE A 83 -1.77 1.86 1.71
C PHE A 83 -0.75 0.99 0.96
N ILE A 84 -1.04 -0.30 0.75
CA ILE A 84 -0.22 -1.21 -0.06
C ILE A 84 -0.18 -0.73 -1.51
N ASP A 85 -1.29 -0.30 -2.09
CA ASP A 85 -1.33 0.27 -3.44
C ASP A 85 -0.39 1.47 -3.58
N ALA A 86 -0.33 2.33 -2.57
CA ALA A 86 0.60 3.46 -2.55
C ALA A 86 2.06 3.00 -2.38
N ASP A 87 2.39 2.35 -1.26
CA ASP A 87 3.78 2.21 -0.79
C ASP A 87 4.26 0.75 -0.59
N GLY A 88 3.38 -0.24 -0.76
CA GLY A 88 3.72 -1.65 -0.63
C GLY A 88 4.51 -2.22 -1.82
N HIS A 89 5.21 -3.33 -1.61
CA HIS A 89 6.03 -3.99 -2.62
C HIS A 89 5.95 -5.52 -2.52
N PHE A 90 5.54 -6.17 -3.61
CA PHE A 90 5.60 -7.64 -3.74
C PHE A 90 6.93 -8.04 -4.35
N SER A 91 7.80 -8.62 -3.51
CA SER A 91 9.19 -8.89 -3.80
C SER A 91 9.43 -10.37 -4.10
N VAL A 92 10.11 -10.63 -5.21
CA VAL A 92 10.64 -11.94 -5.58
C VAL A 92 12.15 -11.83 -5.78
N ARG A 93 12.92 -12.50 -4.92
CA ARG A 93 14.39 -12.58 -5.01
C ARG A 93 14.78 -13.90 -5.65
N THR A 94 15.77 -13.85 -6.54
CA THR A 94 16.33 -15.01 -7.27
C THR A 94 17.84 -14.79 -7.42
N THR A 95 18.57 -14.74 -6.30
CA THR A 95 20.02 -14.63 -6.32
C THR A 95 20.59 -16.03 -6.49
N LEU A 96 20.85 -16.45 -7.71
CA LEU A 96 21.27 -17.82 -8.03
C LEU A 96 22.79 -17.95 -8.07
N ASP A 97 23.49 -16.96 -8.62
CA ASP A 97 24.95 -16.94 -8.76
C ASP A 97 25.63 -16.39 -7.50
N SER A 98 25.52 -17.13 -6.40
CA SER A 98 26.23 -16.80 -5.16
C SER A 98 26.58 -18.05 -4.37
N LYS A 99 27.53 -17.93 -3.42
CA LYS A 99 27.88 -19.02 -2.49
C LYS A 99 26.66 -19.63 -1.78
N TYR A 100 25.63 -18.82 -1.56
CA TYR A 100 24.37 -19.24 -0.95
C TYR A 100 23.20 -18.78 -1.81
N PRO A 101 22.82 -19.55 -2.85
CA PRO A 101 21.70 -19.24 -3.71
C PRO A 101 20.43 -19.02 -2.89
N ARG A 102 19.65 -17.99 -3.23
CA ARG A 102 18.45 -17.59 -2.49
C ARG A 102 17.30 -17.28 -3.44
N VAL A 103 16.20 -18.00 -3.22
CA VAL A 103 14.89 -17.67 -3.77
C VAL A 103 14.00 -17.22 -2.60
N GLU A 104 13.47 -16.00 -2.67
CA GLU A 104 12.59 -15.46 -1.62
C GLU A 104 11.32 -14.89 -2.25
N CYS A 105 10.19 -15.03 -1.56
CA CYS A 105 8.90 -14.48 -1.93
C CYS A 105 8.34 -13.76 -0.70
N LYS A 106 8.35 -12.42 -0.73
CA LYS A 106 8.03 -11.57 0.43
C LYS A 106 7.19 -10.39 0.02
N PHE A 107 6.34 -9.91 0.92
CA PHE A 107 5.81 -8.56 0.87
C PHE A 107 6.73 -7.65 1.70
N GLU A 108 7.02 -6.45 1.21
CA GLU A 108 7.76 -5.41 1.93
C GLU A 108 7.03 -4.07 1.85
N LEU A 109 7.12 -3.29 2.92
CA LEU A 109 6.62 -1.93 3.02
C LEU A 109 7.63 -1.12 3.81
N SER A 110 8.07 0.00 3.24
CA SER A 110 9.02 0.90 3.88
C SER A 110 8.47 2.31 3.95
N GLN A 111 8.76 3.00 5.04
CA GLN A 111 8.46 4.42 5.22
C GLN A 111 9.62 5.08 5.97
N ARG A 112 9.82 6.38 5.74
CA ARG A 112 10.72 7.21 6.56
C ARG A 112 10.36 7.09 8.04
N GLN A 113 11.36 7.13 8.93
CA GLN A 113 11.11 7.06 10.38
C GLN A 113 10.29 8.24 10.86
N ASN A 114 10.76 9.45 10.55
CA ASN A 114 10.08 10.70 10.88
C ASN A 114 9.57 11.38 9.60
N ASP A 115 8.40 11.98 9.71
CA ASP A 115 7.75 12.69 8.63
C ASP A 115 8.35 14.10 8.43
N HIS A 116 7.74 14.98 7.62
CA HIS A 116 8.33 16.31 7.36
C HIS A 116 8.07 17.29 8.52
N ASN A 117 7.16 16.94 9.43
CA ASN A 117 6.87 17.65 10.68
C ASN A 117 7.53 16.96 11.87
N ASN A 118 8.51 16.07 11.63
CA ASN A 118 9.21 15.28 12.65
C ASN A 118 8.31 14.29 13.42
N GLU A 119 7.16 13.92 12.86
CA GLU A 119 6.26 12.93 13.47
C GLU A 119 6.71 11.50 13.12
N ASN A 120 6.73 10.62 14.12
CA ASN A 120 7.26 9.27 13.93
C ASN A 120 6.20 8.31 13.34
N ASN A 121 6.59 7.53 12.33
CA ASN A 121 5.74 6.57 11.62
C ASN A 121 5.70 5.16 12.26
N PHE A 122 6.40 4.94 13.37
CA PHE A 122 6.56 3.63 14.01
C PHE A 122 5.24 3.02 14.48
N GLU A 123 4.30 3.83 14.99
CA GLU A 123 3.05 3.34 15.58
C GLU A 123 2.21 2.55 14.58
N PHE A 124 1.84 3.14 13.43
CA PHE A 124 1.00 2.44 12.45
C PHE A 124 1.76 1.30 11.75
N LEU A 125 3.08 1.43 11.58
CA LEU A 125 3.91 0.34 11.07
C LEU A 125 3.95 -0.84 12.03
N SER A 126 3.92 -0.59 13.34
CA SER A 126 3.84 -1.63 14.36
C SER A 126 2.50 -2.34 14.33
N LEU A 127 1.39 -1.63 14.10
CA LEU A 127 0.08 -2.25 13.88
C LEU A 127 0.10 -3.20 12.67
N ILE A 128 0.68 -2.76 11.54
CA ILE A 128 0.83 -3.60 10.34
C ILE A 128 1.73 -4.80 10.62
N ALA A 129 2.87 -4.58 11.28
CA ALA A 129 3.84 -5.63 11.59
C ALA A 129 3.22 -6.71 12.47
N ASN A 130 2.52 -6.32 13.54
CA ASN A 130 1.83 -7.24 14.42
C ASN A 130 0.75 -8.03 13.68
N PHE A 131 -0.03 -7.36 12.82
CA PHE A 131 -1.05 -8.02 12.01
C PHE A 131 -0.46 -9.14 11.14
N ILE A 132 0.65 -8.88 10.44
CA ILE A 132 1.29 -9.89 9.58
C ILE A 132 2.27 -10.81 10.34
N SER A 133 2.22 -10.85 11.68
CA SER A 133 3.15 -11.65 12.51
C SER A 133 4.63 -11.37 12.23
N SER A 134 4.99 -10.09 12.17
CA SER A 134 6.34 -9.58 11.87
C SER A 134 6.75 -8.49 12.86
N THR A 135 7.89 -7.85 12.59
CA THR A 135 8.44 -6.76 13.40
C THR A 135 8.84 -5.60 12.50
N VAL A 136 8.75 -4.37 13.03
CA VAL A 136 9.34 -3.19 12.39
C VAL A 136 10.87 -3.27 12.52
N LYS A 137 11.60 -3.06 11.42
CA LYS A 137 13.07 -2.98 11.41
C LYS A 137 13.53 -1.61 10.97
N GLU A 138 14.51 -1.06 11.69
CA GLU A 138 15.23 0.13 11.27
C GLU A 138 16.21 -0.22 10.15
N ILE A 139 16.19 0.58 9.09
CA ILE A 139 17.04 0.42 7.92
C ILE A 139 17.57 1.78 7.47
N ARG A 140 18.68 1.77 6.72
CA ARG A 140 19.29 2.98 6.16
C ARG A 140 19.64 4.02 7.23
N MET A 141 20.03 3.58 8.43
CA MET A 141 20.42 4.46 9.55
C MET A 141 21.61 5.36 9.24
N ASN A 142 22.41 4.98 8.25
CA ASN A 142 23.53 5.78 7.75
C ASN A 142 23.12 6.82 6.67
N LYS A 143 21.82 6.99 6.38
CA LYS A 143 21.31 7.95 5.40
C LYS A 143 20.60 9.11 6.10
N PRO A 144 20.54 10.32 5.50
CA PRO A 144 19.88 11.49 6.10
C PRO A 144 18.39 11.29 6.43
N LYS A 145 17.74 10.33 5.77
CA LYS A 145 16.34 9.97 5.98
C LYS A 145 16.29 8.47 6.29
N PRO A 146 16.51 8.06 7.55
CA PRO A 146 16.39 6.66 7.94
C PRO A 146 14.95 6.19 7.75
N GLU A 147 14.78 4.89 7.56
CA GLU A 147 13.49 4.27 7.25
C GLU A 147 13.18 3.14 8.23
N TYR A 148 11.89 2.93 8.45
CA TYR A 148 11.36 1.68 8.99
C TYR A 148 10.94 0.78 7.84
N ARG A 149 11.12 -0.53 8.02
CA ARG A 149 10.63 -1.56 7.12
C ARG A 149 9.81 -2.60 7.88
N VAL A 150 8.67 -2.92 7.31
CA VAL A 150 7.84 -4.08 7.65
C VAL A 150 7.86 -5.04 6.47
N ARG A 151 8.04 -6.33 6.74
CA ARG A 151 8.00 -7.35 5.68
C ARG A 151 7.49 -8.67 6.21
N THR A 152 6.92 -9.49 5.33
CA THR A 152 6.65 -10.88 5.67
C THR A 152 7.97 -11.65 5.82
N THR A 153 8.00 -12.59 6.77
CA THR A 153 9.22 -13.34 7.13
C THR A 153 9.05 -14.85 7.00
N SER A 154 7.82 -15.35 6.85
CA SER A 154 7.47 -16.76 6.76
C SER A 154 6.33 -16.97 5.76
N LEU A 155 6.09 -18.24 5.41
CA LEU A 155 4.90 -18.61 4.64
C LEU A 155 3.59 -18.24 5.37
N SER A 156 3.52 -18.48 6.69
CA SER A 156 2.34 -18.11 7.48
C SER A 156 2.06 -16.59 7.45
N SER A 157 3.10 -15.77 7.55
CA SER A 157 3.01 -14.31 7.44
C SER A 157 2.52 -13.87 6.06
N ASN A 158 2.96 -14.55 5.00
CA ASN A 158 2.44 -14.33 3.65
C ASN A 158 0.96 -14.68 3.55
N LEU A 159 0.53 -15.82 4.10
CA LEU A 159 -0.87 -16.28 4.02
C LEU A 159 -1.83 -15.35 4.77
N ILE A 160 -1.43 -14.80 5.92
CA ILE A 160 -2.24 -13.76 6.62
C ILE A 160 -2.49 -12.54 5.71
N LEU A 161 -1.47 -12.12 4.95
CA LEU A 161 -1.63 -11.03 3.98
C LEU A 161 -2.51 -11.44 2.79
N VAL A 162 -2.43 -12.69 2.35
CA VAL A 162 -3.31 -13.23 1.30
C VAL A 162 -4.77 -13.14 1.75
N ASP A 163 -5.11 -13.67 2.93
CA ASP A 163 -6.47 -13.63 3.48
C ASP A 163 -7.01 -12.19 3.56
N TYR A 164 -6.16 -11.24 3.94
CA TYR A 164 -6.51 -9.81 3.96
C TYR A 164 -6.82 -9.27 2.57
N LEU A 165 -5.97 -9.56 1.58
CA LEU A 165 -6.11 -9.05 0.21
C LEU A 165 -7.16 -9.80 -0.62
N GLU A 166 -7.61 -10.97 -0.18
CA GLU A 166 -8.81 -11.61 -0.72
C GLU A 166 -10.07 -10.85 -0.28
N LYS A 167 -10.13 -10.45 0.99
CA LYS A 167 -11.24 -9.66 1.54
C LYS A 167 -11.23 -8.20 1.07
N TYR A 168 -10.06 -7.59 0.98
CA TYR A 168 -9.85 -6.21 0.56
C TYR A 168 -8.83 -6.18 -0.58
N PRO A 169 -9.27 -6.45 -1.82
CA PRO A 169 -8.33 -6.59 -2.92
C PRO A 169 -7.67 -5.25 -3.28
N LEU A 170 -6.60 -5.30 -4.07
CA LEU A 170 -5.84 -4.12 -4.50
C LEU A 170 -6.50 -3.46 -5.71
N PHE A 171 -6.51 -2.14 -5.72
CA PHE A 171 -7.12 -1.32 -6.75
C PHE A 171 -6.17 -1.06 -7.91
N SER A 172 -4.89 -0.80 -7.65
CA SER A 172 -3.94 -0.38 -8.69
C SER A 172 -3.42 -1.56 -9.53
N SER A 173 -2.55 -1.27 -10.50
CA SER A 173 -1.81 -2.29 -11.26
C SER A 173 -0.93 -3.17 -10.37
N LYS A 174 -0.72 -2.78 -9.10
CA LYS A 174 -0.06 -3.61 -8.09
C LYS A 174 -0.83 -4.91 -7.82
N TYR A 175 -2.14 -4.96 -8.11
CA TYR A 175 -2.93 -6.20 -8.15
C TYR A 175 -2.29 -7.26 -9.04
N LEU A 176 -1.81 -6.89 -10.23
CA LEU A 176 -1.17 -7.82 -11.16
C LEU A 176 0.15 -8.38 -10.58
N ASN A 177 0.92 -7.52 -9.89
CA ASN A 177 2.13 -7.96 -9.19
C ASN A 177 1.80 -8.86 -8.01
N TYR A 178 0.72 -8.59 -7.28
CA TYR A 178 0.22 -9.50 -6.24
C TYR A 178 -0.18 -10.86 -6.83
N LYS A 179 -0.88 -10.90 -7.97
CA LYS A 179 -1.25 -12.17 -8.63
C LYS A 179 -0.04 -12.99 -9.07
N ASP A 180 0.96 -12.37 -9.67
CA ASP A 180 2.20 -13.07 -10.03
C ASP A 180 2.99 -13.50 -8.80
N TRP A 181 2.95 -12.69 -7.74
CA TRP A 181 3.51 -13.06 -6.44
C TRP A 181 2.81 -14.28 -5.82
N LEU A 182 1.48 -14.41 -5.92
CA LEU A 182 0.73 -15.61 -5.51
C LEU A 182 1.17 -16.86 -6.29
N LYS A 183 1.39 -16.74 -7.61
CA LYS A 183 1.92 -17.85 -8.42
C LYS A 183 3.26 -18.31 -7.87
N VAL A 184 4.16 -17.38 -7.54
CA VAL A 184 5.45 -17.71 -6.91
C VAL A 184 5.24 -18.34 -5.52
N LEU A 185 4.35 -17.79 -4.70
CA LEU A 185 4.05 -18.29 -3.35
C LEU A 185 3.58 -19.75 -3.36
N SER A 186 2.81 -20.17 -4.37
CA SER A 186 2.35 -21.55 -4.53
C SER A 186 3.50 -22.58 -4.58
N TYR A 187 4.67 -22.20 -5.11
CA TYR A 187 5.86 -23.06 -5.08
C TYR A 187 6.45 -23.19 -3.67
N PHE A 188 6.33 -22.16 -2.84
CA PHE A 188 6.75 -22.19 -1.43
C PHE A 188 5.78 -23.03 -0.60
N GLU A 189 4.46 -22.90 -0.83
CA GLU A 189 3.44 -23.73 -0.20
C GLU A 189 3.65 -25.21 -0.49
N ALA A 190 3.91 -25.54 -1.77
CA ALA A 190 4.21 -26.91 -2.18
C ALA A 190 5.62 -27.40 -1.76
N LYS A 191 6.44 -26.55 -1.12
CA LYS A 191 7.86 -26.82 -0.81
C LYS A 191 8.69 -27.24 -2.03
N LYS A 192 8.36 -26.70 -3.20
CA LYS A 192 9.01 -26.97 -4.50
C LYS A 192 9.91 -25.83 -4.97
N ASN A 193 10.03 -24.74 -4.21
CA ASN A 193 10.76 -23.52 -4.58
C ASN A 193 12.29 -23.72 -4.75
N THR A 194 12.84 -24.87 -4.39
CA THR A 194 14.27 -25.22 -4.59
C THR A 194 14.51 -26.11 -5.81
N LYS A 195 13.47 -26.62 -6.47
CA LYS A 195 13.61 -27.46 -7.66
C LYS A 195 14.02 -26.62 -8.87
N ALA A 196 14.92 -27.13 -9.71
CA ALA A 196 15.44 -26.41 -10.88
C ALA A 196 14.32 -25.90 -11.82
N GLU A 197 13.34 -26.74 -12.11
CA GLU A 197 12.17 -26.38 -12.94
C GLU A 197 11.34 -25.25 -12.31
N SER A 198 11.06 -25.34 -11.01
CA SER A 198 10.37 -24.28 -10.26
C SER A 198 11.17 -22.98 -10.26
N ILE A 199 12.49 -23.05 -10.08
CA ILE A 199 13.35 -21.87 -10.08
C ILE A 199 13.30 -21.17 -11.45
N LYS A 200 13.36 -21.94 -12.54
CA LYS A 200 13.20 -21.42 -13.90
C LYS A 200 11.85 -20.69 -14.06
N ALA A 201 10.75 -21.32 -13.66
CA ALA A 201 9.43 -20.71 -13.70
C ALA A 201 9.33 -19.44 -12.83
N ILE A 202 9.91 -19.44 -11.62
CA ILE A 202 9.92 -18.28 -10.72
C ILE A 202 10.71 -17.12 -11.34
N VAL A 203 11.84 -17.41 -12.00
CA VAL A 203 12.64 -16.39 -12.72
C VAL A 203 11.84 -15.79 -13.88
N GLU A 204 11.14 -16.62 -14.65
CA GLU A 204 10.27 -16.18 -15.74
C GLU A 204 9.14 -15.29 -15.22
N ILE A 205 8.41 -15.71 -14.18
CA ILE A 205 7.35 -14.90 -13.56
C ILE A 205 7.91 -13.55 -13.08
N LYS A 206 9.02 -13.57 -12.32
CA LYS A 206 9.69 -12.36 -11.82
C LYS A 206 10.09 -11.41 -12.95
N SER A 207 10.45 -11.93 -14.13
CA SER A 207 10.87 -11.12 -15.27
C SER A 207 9.76 -10.22 -15.80
N GLN A 208 8.50 -10.50 -15.47
CA GLN A 208 7.31 -9.76 -15.91
C GLN A 208 6.64 -8.94 -14.79
N MET A 209 7.26 -8.89 -13.61
CA MET A 209 6.70 -8.21 -12.43
C MET A 209 7.26 -6.80 -12.23
N ASN A 210 6.51 -6.00 -11.47
CA ASN A 210 6.92 -4.68 -10.97
C ASN A 210 7.38 -3.77 -12.13
N ASN A 211 8.58 -3.20 -12.06
CA ASN A 211 9.11 -2.28 -13.08
C ASN A 211 9.39 -2.94 -14.43
N LYS A 212 9.33 -4.27 -14.53
CA LYS A 212 9.51 -5.00 -15.78
C LYS A 212 8.19 -5.30 -16.50
N ARG A 213 7.05 -5.04 -15.86
CA ARG A 213 5.74 -5.30 -16.45
C ARG A 213 5.47 -4.34 -17.61
N THR A 214 5.10 -4.90 -18.76
CA THR A 214 4.70 -4.16 -19.96
C THR A 214 3.23 -4.31 -20.29
N GLU A 215 2.59 -5.41 -19.83
CA GLU A 215 1.18 -5.70 -20.06
C GLU A 215 0.33 -5.38 -18.83
N PHE A 216 -0.75 -4.63 -19.02
CA PHE A 216 -1.65 -4.20 -17.97
C PHE A 216 -3.09 -4.60 -18.31
N ASN A 217 -3.63 -5.51 -17.52
CA ASN A 217 -5.05 -5.83 -17.48
C ASN A 217 -5.69 -5.15 -16.26
N TRP A 218 -6.86 -4.56 -16.45
CA TRP A 218 -7.65 -3.88 -15.42
C TRP A 218 -9.00 -4.55 -15.13
N ASP A 219 -9.22 -5.76 -15.64
CA ASP A 219 -10.48 -6.50 -15.49
C ASP A 219 -10.88 -6.73 -14.03
N HIS A 220 -9.91 -6.78 -13.11
CA HIS A 220 -10.20 -6.90 -11.68
C HIS A 220 -11.02 -5.73 -11.16
N LEU A 221 -11.01 -4.58 -11.84
CA LEU A 221 -11.81 -3.41 -11.51
C LEU A 221 -13.28 -3.54 -11.90
N ASN A 222 -13.64 -4.45 -12.82
CA ASN A 222 -15.03 -4.65 -13.25
C ASN A 222 -15.91 -5.21 -12.12
N SER A 223 -15.33 -5.98 -11.20
CA SER A 223 -16.01 -6.52 -10.01
C SER A 223 -15.67 -5.75 -8.73
N PHE A 224 -14.76 -4.78 -8.81
CA PHE A 224 -14.23 -4.03 -7.67
C PHE A 224 -15.20 -2.91 -7.28
N TYR A 225 -16.14 -3.25 -6.40
CA TYR A 225 -17.24 -2.41 -5.95
C TYR A 225 -18.32 -2.16 -7.01
N ASN A 226 -19.11 -3.20 -7.31
CA ASN A 226 -20.51 -3.01 -7.68
C ASN A 226 -21.22 -2.29 -6.52
N LEU A 227 -21.09 -0.95 -6.45
CA LEU A 227 -21.78 -0.11 -5.47
C LEU A 227 -23.30 -0.01 -5.74
N TYR A 228 -23.79 -0.70 -6.77
CA TYR A 228 -25.17 -0.68 -7.25
C TYR A 228 -25.81 -2.08 -7.27
N LYS A 229 -25.24 -3.04 -6.52
CA LYS A 229 -25.97 -4.26 -6.14
C LYS A 229 -26.37 -4.16 -4.69
#